data_AF-A0A254RZ84-F1
#
_entry.id   AF-A0A254RZ84-F1
#
_cell.length_a   1.000
_cell.length_b   1.000
_cell.length_c   1.000
_cell.angle_alpha   90.00
_cell.angle_beta   90.00
_cell.angle_gamma   90.00
#
_symmetry.space_group_name_H-M   'P 1'
#
loop_
_entity.id
_entity.type
_entity.pdbx_description
1 polymer ?
#
loop_
_entity_poly.entity_id
_entity_poly.type
_entity_poly.pdbx_seq_one_letter_code
_entity_poly.pdbx_strand_id
1 'polypeptide(L)'
;MAFETTPFGAIAAPGLAFPFVTHSIETGILQEDKDSEGGFALWAKKGVAGEAGKVYVNQPAGSEAVARVLELEPVMTTASTGTVSVKVDGETVATANVTSESTVASLLTALASAWDSESDYSAEASETKLTITAKTAGAEANADVFSAEYSEDCGFGGDVNQVTAGASAESAGVFIGIAQRTMFNDSYKAGMTVNVLKKGRIWVRVLGEVVSGDAAYVNNTNNAFTATSTDGTAIVGGTFKSDAADGGLAELEIA
;
A
#
# COMPACT_ATOMS: atom_id res chain seq x y z
N MET A 1 40.50 37.15 23.23
CA MET A 1 40.28 35.73 23.54
C MET A 1 41.54 34.98 23.15
N ALA A 2 42.12 34.26 24.10
CA ALA A 2 43.32 33.46 23.90
C ALA A 2 42.98 32.21 23.07
N PHE A 3 43.81 31.91 22.08
CA PHE A 3 43.74 30.69 21.28
C PHE A 3 44.62 29.65 21.98
N GLU A 4 44.03 28.54 22.43
CA GLU A 4 44.81 27.34 22.78
C GLU A 4 44.95 26.47 21.54
N THR A 5 46.19 26.29 21.11
CA THR A 5 46.59 25.36 20.04
C THR A 5 46.84 23.98 20.63
N THR A 6 45.97 23.02 20.35
CA THR A 6 46.25 21.59 20.56
C THR A 6 46.99 21.01 19.34
N PRO A 7 47.77 19.92 19.51
CA PRO A 7 48.61 19.32 18.45
C PRO A 7 47.84 18.69 17.27
N PHE A 8 46.50 18.78 17.22
CA PHE A 8 45.65 18.21 16.15
C PHE A 8 44.93 19.26 15.28
N GLY A 9 45.45 20.48 15.19
CA GLY A 9 44.92 21.50 14.30
C GLY A 9 43.67 22.20 14.84
N ALA A 10 43.35 23.35 14.24
CA ALA A 10 42.33 24.27 14.73
C ALA A 10 40.92 23.62 14.70
N ILE A 11 40.26 23.56 15.85
CA ILE A 11 38.82 23.29 15.95
C ILE A 11 38.09 24.57 15.56
N ALA A 12 37.91 24.77 14.25
CA ALA A 12 36.89 25.69 13.77
C ALA A 12 35.52 25.07 14.09
N ALA A 13 34.63 25.87 14.68
CA ALA A 13 33.24 25.49 14.83
C ALA A 13 32.67 25.00 13.49
N PRO A 14 32.15 23.76 13.37
CA PRO A 14 31.46 23.35 12.17
C PRO A 14 30.02 23.88 12.25
N GLY A 15 29.89 25.21 12.19
CA GLY A 15 28.70 25.81 11.63
C GLY A 15 28.71 25.47 10.14
N LEU A 16 27.69 24.75 9.68
CA LEU A 16 27.30 24.55 8.28
C LEU A 16 28.38 24.91 7.24
N ALA A 17 29.34 24.00 7.03
CA ALA A 17 30.25 24.09 5.89
C ALA A 17 29.71 23.28 4.70
N PHE A 18 28.49 23.60 4.28
CA PHE A 18 28.10 23.52 2.87
C PHE A 18 27.41 24.85 2.53
N PRO A 19 28.06 25.76 1.77
CA PRO A 19 27.40 26.96 1.30
C PRO A 19 26.32 26.51 0.32
N PHE A 20 25.05 26.77 0.64
CA PHE A 20 23.94 26.80 -0.32
C PHE A 20 23.96 25.74 -1.43
N VAL A 21 23.56 24.51 -1.12
CA VAL A 21 22.76 23.75 -2.10
C VAL A 21 21.30 23.88 -1.67
N THR A 22 20.71 25.04 -1.94
CA THR A 22 19.28 25.33 -1.81
C THR A 22 18.45 24.63 -2.90
N HIS A 23 18.85 23.44 -3.33
CA HIS A 23 18.20 22.75 -4.45
C HIS A 23 17.65 21.42 -3.94
N SER A 24 16.42 21.50 -3.41
CA SER A 24 15.51 20.37 -3.17
C SER A 24 15.67 19.59 -1.86
N ILE A 25 15.66 20.28 -0.71
CA ILE A 25 15.37 19.62 0.58
C ILE A 25 13.85 19.66 0.77
N GLU A 26 13.18 18.58 0.41
CA GLU A 26 11.87 18.29 0.98
C GLU A 26 12.06 17.78 2.42
N THR A 27 11.15 18.13 3.32
CA THR A 27 11.14 17.61 4.69
C THR A 27 9.95 16.69 4.86
N GLY A 28 10.14 15.61 5.61
CA GLY A 28 9.07 14.65 5.93
C GLY A 28 9.04 14.30 7.40
N ILE A 29 7.92 13.75 7.87
CA ILE A 29 7.77 13.18 9.21
C ILE A 29 8.00 11.68 9.14
N LEU A 30 9.04 11.21 9.83
CA LEU A 30 9.42 9.81 9.83
C LEU A 30 8.35 8.98 10.55
N GLN A 31 7.93 7.86 9.96
CA GLN A 31 6.91 6.99 10.55
C GLN A 31 7.49 5.85 11.41
N GLU A 32 8.80 5.64 11.36
CA GLU A 32 9.49 4.50 11.97
C GLU A 32 10.76 4.96 12.69
N ASP A 33 11.17 4.22 13.72
CA ASP A 33 12.48 4.42 14.33
C ASP A 33 13.58 3.92 13.38
N LYS A 34 14.68 4.66 13.28
CA LYS A 34 15.83 4.27 12.48
C LYS A 34 17.14 4.70 13.13
N ASP A 35 17.98 3.70 13.38
CA ASP A 35 19.39 3.88 13.70
C ASP A 35 20.19 3.13 12.63
N SER A 36 20.95 3.88 11.83
CA SER A 36 21.95 3.30 10.93
C SER A 36 23.16 4.21 10.81
N GLU A 37 24.30 3.61 10.51
CA GLU A 37 25.48 4.34 10.10
C GLU A 37 25.35 4.80 8.64
N GLY A 38 25.73 6.05 8.37
CA GLY A 38 25.55 6.67 7.05
C GLY A 38 24.11 7.09 6.76
N GLY A 39 23.86 7.49 5.51
CA GLY A 39 22.53 7.81 5.02
C GLY A 39 21.67 6.56 4.78
N PHE A 40 20.35 6.73 4.80
CA PHE A 40 19.38 5.66 4.53
C PHE A 40 18.28 6.14 3.56
N ALA A 41 17.75 5.19 2.78
CA ALA A 41 16.69 5.46 1.81
C ALA A 41 15.40 5.92 2.50
N LEU A 42 14.67 6.82 1.83
CA LEU A 42 13.36 7.30 2.24
C LEU A 42 12.33 7.07 1.14
N TRP A 43 11.12 6.71 1.57
CA TRP A 43 9.98 6.41 0.72
C TRP A 43 8.75 7.23 1.11
N ALA A 44 7.84 7.47 0.17
CA ALA A 44 6.54 8.07 0.44
C ALA A 44 5.43 7.46 -0.42
N LYS A 45 4.21 7.38 0.13
CA LYS A 45 2.98 7.09 -0.61
C LYS A 45 2.46 8.40 -1.22
N LYS A 46 2.66 8.61 -2.52
CA LYS A 46 2.20 9.82 -3.21
C LYS A 46 0.77 9.65 -3.70
N GLY A 47 -0.06 10.68 -3.54
CA GLY A 47 -1.44 10.68 -4.01
C GLY A 47 -2.44 9.93 -3.13
N VAL A 48 -2.01 9.44 -1.96
CA VAL A 48 -2.87 8.76 -0.99
C VAL A 48 -3.33 9.74 0.10
N ALA A 49 -4.64 9.73 0.39
CA ALA A 49 -5.21 10.61 1.42
C ALA A 49 -4.61 10.31 2.80
N GLY A 50 -4.23 11.36 3.54
CA GLY A 50 -3.61 11.22 4.86
C GLY A 50 -2.12 10.83 4.85
N GLU A 51 -1.52 10.60 3.69
CA GLU A 51 -0.09 10.25 3.54
C GLU A 51 0.82 11.45 3.24
N ALA A 52 0.23 12.63 3.00
CA ALA A 52 0.98 13.84 2.71
C ALA A 52 1.96 14.19 3.85
N GLY A 53 3.24 14.32 3.50
CA GLY A 53 4.31 14.67 4.44
C GLY A 53 4.86 13.51 5.27
N LYS A 54 4.28 12.30 5.18
CA LYS A 54 4.83 11.11 5.83
C LYS A 54 5.97 10.53 5.00
N VAL A 55 7.00 10.04 5.68
CA VAL A 55 8.13 9.34 5.06
C VAL A 55 8.48 8.07 5.83
N TYR A 56 8.89 7.05 5.07
CA TYR A 56 9.10 5.69 5.54
C TYR A 56 10.54 5.25 5.26
N VAL A 57 11.12 4.43 6.14
CA VAL A 57 12.48 3.89 5.93
C VAL A 57 12.47 2.60 5.12
N ASN A 58 11.34 1.89 5.15
CA ASN A 58 11.07 0.76 4.28
C ASN A 58 10.06 1.17 3.23
N GLN A 59 10.17 0.66 2.01
CA GLN A 59 9.16 0.89 0.97
C GLN A 59 7.81 0.33 1.44
N PRO A 60 6.77 1.17 1.62
CA PRO A 60 5.44 0.65 1.90
C PRO A 60 4.94 -0.22 0.74
N ALA A 61 4.40 -1.39 1.06
CA ALA A 61 3.75 -2.24 0.06
C ALA A 61 2.53 -1.54 -0.53
N GLY A 62 2.30 -1.78 -1.82
CA GLY A 62 1.00 -1.50 -2.44
C GLY A 62 0.03 -2.65 -2.16
N SER A 63 -1.24 -2.40 -2.40
CA SER A 63 -2.28 -3.43 -2.38
C SER A 63 -3.09 -3.36 -3.67
N GLU A 64 -3.45 -4.51 -4.20
CA GLU A 64 -4.39 -4.60 -5.32
C GLU A 64 -5.80 -4.22 -4.85
N ALA A 65 -6.62 -3.77 -5.80
CA ALA A 65 -8.03 -3.54 -5.52
C ALA A 65 -8.72 -4.88 -5.21
N VAL A 66 -9.61 -4.86 -4.22
CA VAL A 66 -10.40 -6.02 -3.79
C VAL A 66 -11.86 -5.77 -4.14
N ALA A 67 -12.50 -6.75 -4.79
CA ALA A 67 -13.93 -6.70 -5.06
C ALA A 67 -14.76 -6.97 -3.80
N ARG A 68 -15.88 -6.28 -3.67
CA ARG A 68 -16.86 -6.58 -2.63
C ARG A 68 -17.50 -7.94 -2.93
N VAL A 69 -17.62 -8.78 -1.90
CA VAL A 69 -18.28 -10.08 -1.98
C VAL A 69 -19.35 -10.16 -0.89
N LEU A 70 -20.55 -10.55 -1.29
CA LEU A 70 -21.68 -10.81 -0.41
C LEU A 70 -22.20 -12.22 -0.64
N GLU A 71 -22.85 -12.77 0.37
CA GLU A 71 -23.44 -14.10 0.32
C GLU A 71 -24.88 -14.04 0.83
N LEU A 72 -25.80 -14.55 0.03
CA LEU A 72 -27.16 -14.87 0.48
C LEU A 72 -27.21 -16.34 0.84
N GLU A 73 -27.60 -16.66 2.07
CA GLU A 73 -27.77 -18.02 2.58
C GLU A 73 -29.23 -18.26 2.96
N PRO A 74 -30.10 -18.66 2.00
CA PRO A 74 -31.50 -18.85 2.28
C PRO A 74 -31.73 -20.05 3.20
N VAL A 75 -32.58 -19.87 4.20
CA VAL A 75 -33.11 -20.96 5.03
C VAL A 75 -34.52 -21.28 4.56
N MET A 76 -34.82 -22.56 4.48
CA MET A 76 -36.13 -23.06 4.05
C MET A 76 -36.79 -23.85 5.17
N THR A 77 -38.08 -23.60 5.39
CA THR A 77 -38.93 -24.41 6.28
C THR A 77 -39.76 -25.40 5.47
N THR A 78 -40.88 -24.96 4.92
CA THR A 78 -41.70 -25.72 3.98
C THR A 78 -42.00 -24.80 2.80
N ALA A 79 -41.41 -25.11 1.65
CA ALA A 79 -41.58 -24.30 0.45
C ALA A 79 -43.07 -24.20 0.06
N SER A 80 -43.47 -23.01 -0.37
CA SER A 80 -44.80 -22.72 -0.91
C SER A 80 -44.67 -21.83 -2.14
N THR A 81 -45.77 -21.68 -2.87
CA THR A 81 -45.78 -20.82 -4.05
C THR A 81 -45.55 -19.37 -3.65
N GLY A 82 -44.59 -18.72 -4.31
CA GLY A 82 -44.20 -17.35 -4.00
C GLY A 82 -43.08 -16.85 -4.88
N THR A 83 -42.46 -15.75 -4.47
CA THR A 83 -41.32 -15.15 -5.16
C THR A 83 -40.25 -14.75 -4.15
N VAL A 84 -38.99 -14.85 -4.58
CA VAL A 84 -37.84 -14.29 -3.88
C VAL A 84 -37.13 -13.35 -4.83
N SER A 85 -36.85 -12.14 -4.36
CA SER A 85 -36.19 -11.09 -5.13
C SER A 85 -34.94 -10.62 -4.40
N VAL A 86 -33.84 -10.41 -5.13
CA VAL A 86 -32.64 -9.77 -4.60
C VAL A 86 -32.62 -8.33 -5.08
N LYS A 87 -32.33 -7.40 -4.17
CA LYS A 87 -32.30 -5.96 -4.43
C LYS A 87 -30.95 -5.35 -4.11
N VAL A 88 -30.59 -4.34 -4.90
CA VAL A 88 -29.46 -3.44 -4.70
C VAL A 88 -30.01 -2.01 -4.68
N ASP A 89 -29.78 -1.28 -3.59
CA ASP A 89 -30.30 0.08 -3.36
C ASP A 89 -31.83 0.21 -3.56
N GLY A 90 -32.55 -0.88 -3.28
CA GLY A 90 -34.00 -0.97 -3.43
C GLY A 90 -34.49 -1.36 -4.83
N GLU A 91 -33.60 -1.43 -5.82
CA GLU A 91 -33.90 -1.91 -7.17
C GLU A 91 -33.72 -3.43 -7.29
N THR A 92 -34.66 -4.11 -7.95
CA THR A 92 -34.62 -5.57 -8.11
C THR A 92 -33.63 -5.97 -9.21
N VAL A 93 -32.61 -6.74 -8.85
CA VAL A 93 -31.58 -7.26 -9.78
C VAL A 93 -31.77 -8.72 -10.15
N ALA A 94 -32.58 -9.46 -9.39
CA ALA A 94 -32.96 -10.84 -9.71
C ALA A 94 -34.30 -11.17 -9.07
N THR A 95 -35.10 -12.02 -9.72
CA THR A 95 -36.32 -12.59 -9.14
C THR A 95 -36.48 -14.04 -9.55
N ALA A 96 -36.78 -14.89 -8.58
CA ALA A 96 -37.07 -16.30 -8.78
C ALA A 96 -38.48 -16.63 -8.28
N ASN A 97 -39.20 -17.43 -9.06
CA ASN A 97 -40.46 -18.03 -8.63
C ASN A 97 -40.17 -19.28 -7.79
N VAL A 98 -40.93 -19.43 -6.71
CA VAL A 98 -40.87 -20.57 -5.80
C VAL A 98 -42.16 -21.38 -5.93
N THR A 99 -42.04 -22.69 -5.80
CA THR A 99 -43.15 -23.66 -5.73
C THR A 99 -42.99 -24.56 -4.51
N SER A 100 -44.00 -25.37 -4.19
CA SER A 100 -43.92 -26.35 -3.10
C SER A 100 -42.87 -27.44 -3.26
N GLU A 101 -42.28 -27.58 -4.46
CA GLU A 101 -41.19 -28.53 -4.74
C GLU A 101 -39.80 -27.88 -4.73
N SER A 102 -39.75 -26.56 -4.53
CA SER A 102 -38.49 -25.82 -4.56
C SER A 102 -37.61 -26.18 -3.37
N THR A 103 -36.30 -26.25 -3.63
CA THR A 103 -35.24 -26.41 -2.64
C THR A 103 -34.39 -25.15 -2.58
N VAL A 104 -33.52 -25.03 -1.57
CA VAL A 104 -32.52 -23.94 -1.50
C VAL A 104 -31.67 -23.92 -2.77
N ALA A 105 -31.11 -25.06 -3.18
CA ALA A 105 -30.28 -25.14 -4.39
C ALA A 105 -31.02 -24.72 -5.67
N SER A 106 -32.29 -25.13 -5.85
CA SER A 106 -33.08 -24.75 -7.04
C SER A 106 -33.44 -23.27 -7.04
N LEU A 107 -33.74 -22.69 -5.86
CA LEU A 107 -33.97 -21.25 -5.71
C LEU A 107 -32.71 -20.45 -6.08
N LEU A 108 -31.56 -20.83 -5.51
CA LEU A 108 -30.29 -20.16 -5.76
C LEU A 108 -29.89 -20.20 -7.24
N THR A 109 -30.06 -21.36 -7.89
CA THR A 109 -29.83 -21.53 -9.33
C THR A 109 -30.74 -20.62 -10.15
N ALA A 110 -32.02 -20.52 -9.78
CA ALA A 110 -32.97 -19.63 -10.46
C ALA A 110 -32.58 -18.15 -10.29
N LEU A 111 -32.17 -17.74 -9.09
CA LEU A 111 -31.72 -16.37 -8.82
C LEU A 111 -30.46 -16.01 -9.62
N ALA A 112 -29.44 -16.89 -9.64
CA ALA A 112 -28.23 -16.65 -10.44
C ALA A 112 -28.55 -16.57 -11.94
N SER A 113 -29.46 -17.40 -12.45
CA SER A 113 -29.86 -17.39 -13.86
C SER A 113 -30.68 -16.16 -14.24
N ALA A 114 -31.46 -15.62 -13.29
CA ALA A 114 -32.28 -14.43 -13.47
C ALA A 114 -31.53 -13.13 -13.13
N TRP A 115 -30.24 -13.21 -12.81
CA TRP A 115 -29.44 -12.04 -12.43
C TRP A 115 -29.27 -11.09 -13.60
N ASP A 116 -29.52 -9.81 -13.38
CA ASP A 116 -29.38 -8.78 -14.40
C ASP A 116 -27.92 -8.69 -14.87
N SER A 117 -27.71 -9.00 -16.15
CA SER A 117 -26.40 -8.96 -16.79
C SER A 117 -25.81 -7.55 -16.87
N GLU A 118 -26.65 -6.51 -16.83
CA GLU A 118 -26.22 -5.11 -16.85
C GLU A 118 -25.93 -4.57 -15.45
N SER A 119 -26.24 -5.30 -14.38
CA SER A 119 -25.90 -4.86 -13.01
C SER A 119 -24.38 -4.78 -12.80
N ASP A 120 -23.92 -3.96 -11.85
CA ASP A 120 -22.51 -3.86 -11.47
C ASP A 120 -21.98 -5.11 -10.72
N TYR A 121 -22.82 -6.14 -10.59
CA TYR A 121 -22.55 -7.35 -9.83
C TYR A 121 -22.75 -8.61 -10.69
N SER A 122 -22.04 -9.67 -10.36
CA SER A 122 -22.33 -11.03 -10.83
C SER A 122 -22.83 -11.87 -9.66
N ALA A 123 -23.63 -12.90 -9.97
CA ALA A 123 -24.08 -13.86 -8.97
C ALA A 123 -23.80 -15.30 -9.43
N GLU A 124 -23.25 -16.09 -8.53
CA GLU A 124 -22.96 -17.51 -8.73
C GLU A 124 -23.67 -18.34 -7.67
N ALA A 125 -24.42 -19.35 -8.11
CA ALA A 125 -25.14 -20.25 -7.23
C ALA A 125 -24.26 -21.42 -6.78
N SER A 126 -24.42 -21.80 -5.51
CA SER A 126 -24.00 -23.08 -4.96
C SER A 126 -25.21 -23.82 -4.37
N GLU A 127 -24.98 -24.97 -3.74
CA GLU A 127 -26.07 -25.71 -3.08
C GLU A 127 -26.68 -24.98 -1.88
N THR A 128 -25.91 -24.11 -1.21
CA THR A 128 -26.32 -23.48 0.06
C THR A 128 -26.30 -21.96 0.03
N LYS A 129 -25.62 -21.33 -0.93
CA LYS A 129 -25.50 -19.87 -1.01
C LYS A 129 -25.46 -19.31 -2.42
N LEU A 130 -25.90 -18.06 -2.56
CA LEU A 130 -25.63 -17.21 -3.72
C LEU A 130 -24.42 -16.33 -3.39
N THR A 131 -23.34 -16.46 -4.13
CA THR A 131 -22.19 -15.55 -4.02
C THR A 131 -22.39 -14.39 -4.99
N ILE A 132 -22.48 -13.17 -4.46
CA ILE A 132 -22.64 -11.94 -5.22
C ILE A 132 -21.31 -11.19 -5.19
N THR A 133 -20.74 -10.91 -6.35
CA THR A 133 -19.41 -10.28 -6.48
C THR A 133 -19.51 -9.01 -7.31
N ALA A 134 -18.96 -7.89 -6.82
CA ALA A 134 -18.84 -6.68 -7.62
C ALA A 134 -17.94 -6.94 -8.84
N LYS A 135 -18.41 -6.58 -10.04
CA LYS A 135 -17.64 -6.74 -11.29
C LYS A 135 -16.39 -5.86 -11.33
N THR A 136 -16.45 -4.72 -10.64
CA THR A 136 -15.32 -3.80 -10.49
C THR A 136 -14.82 -3.82 -9.05
N ALA A 137 -13.52 -4.05 -8.88
CA ALA A 137 -12.88 -3.99 -7.57
C ALA A 137 -12.69 -2.55 -7.09
N GLY A 138 -12.89 -2.30 -5.79
CA GLY A 138 -12.80 -0.97 -5.21
C GLY A 138 -13.75 -0.75 -4.04
N ALA A 139 -13.51 0.32 -3.27
CA ALA A 139 -14.35 0.68 -2.13
C ALA A 139 -15.69 1.34 -2.52
N GLU A 140 -15.84 1.79 -3.77
CA GLU A 140 -17.05 2.48 -4.26
C GLU A 140 -18.30 1.63 -4.05
N ALA A 141 -18.21 0.34 -4.36
CA ALA A 141 -19.29 -0.63 -4.22
C ALA A 141 -19.71 -0.90 -2.76
N ASN A 142 -19.08 -0.29 -1.75
CA ASN A 142 -19.45 -0.45 -0.34
C ASN A 142 -20.63 0.44 0.08
N ALA A 143 -20.99 1.46 -0.70
CA ALA A 143 -22.15 2.30 -0.42
C ALA A 143 -23.46 1.55 -0.66
N ASP A 144 -23.47 0.61 -1.59
CA ASP A 144 -24.66 -0.10 -2.06
C ASP A 144 -25.27 -0.97 -0.96
N VAL A 145 -26.59 -0.96 -0.85
CA VAL A 145 -27.35 -1.72 0.15
C VAL A 145 -27.99 -2.93 -0.50
N PHE A 146 -27.65 -4.12 0.01
CA PHE A 146 -28.21 -5.38 -0.46
C PHE A 146 -29.31 -5.88 0.48
N SER A 147 -30.38 -6.42 -0.11
CA SER A 147 -31.43 -7.11 0.64
C SER A 147 -32.07 -8.22 -0.19
N ALA A 148 -32.57 -9.24 0.48
CA ALA A 148 -33.47 -10.23 -0.11
C ALA A 148 -34.90 -9.99 0.37
N GLU A 149 -35.85 -10.00 -0.55
CA GLU A 149 -37.27 -9.91 -0.25
C GLU A 149 -37.95 -11.24 -0.58
N TYR A 150 -38.80 -11.67 0.34
CA TYR A 150 -39.53 -12.93 0.27
C TYR A 150 -41.02 -12.61 0.26
N SER A 151 -41.76 -13.16 -0.69
CA SER A 151 -43.22 -13.05 -0.65
C SER A 151 -43.76 -13.74 0.60
N GLU A 152 -44.90 -13.26 1.11
CA GLU A 152 -45.57 -13.86 2.26
C GLU A 152 -45.73 -15.38 2.08
N ASP A 153 -45.47 -16.12 3.16
CA ASP A 153 -45.64 -17.57 3.27
C ASP A 153 -44.89 -18.43 2.23
N CYS A 154 -43.89 -17.92 1.49
CA CYS A 154 -43.15 -18.73 0.51
C CYS A 154 -42.27 -19.82 1.12
N GLY A 155 -42.09 -19.80 2.45
CA GLY A 155 -41.32 -20.79 3.20
C GLY A 155 -39.81 -20.60 3.18
N PHE A 156 -39.33 -19.52 2.55
CA PHE A 156 -37.92 -19.11 2.51
C PHE A 156 -37.71 -17.83 3.32
N GLY A 157 -36.50 -17.70 3.87
CA GLY A 157 -35.99 -16.47 4.48
C GLY A 157 -34.46 -16.46 4.42
N GLY A 158 -33.85 -15.41 4.93
CA GLY A 158 -32.39 -15.25 4.94
C GLY A 158 -32.00 -13.81 4.72
N ASP A 159 -30.78 -13.49 5.13
CA ASP A 159 -30.20 -12.16 4.96
C ASP A 159 -29.01 -12.22 3.99
N VAL A 160 -28.71 -11.09 3.37
CA VAL A 160 -27.49 -10.93 2.57
C VAL A 160 -26.37 -10.50 3.51
N ASN A 161 -25.36 -11.34 3.64
CA ASN A 161 -24.22 -11.11 4.51
C ASN A 161 -23.03 -10.62 3.70
N GLN A 162 -22.33 -9.60 4.20
CA GLN A 162 -21.07 -9.17 3.62
C GLN A 162 -19.95 -10.12 4.05
N VAL A 163 -19.23 -10.68 3.06
CA VAL A 163 -18.05 -11.53 3.30
C VAL A 163 -16.79 -10.68 3.25
N THR A 164 -16.67 -9.87 2.19
CA THR A 164 -15.50 -9.02 1.95
C THR A 164 -15.95 -7.61 1.63
N ALA A 165 -15.37 -6.62 2.30
CA ALA A 165 -15.49 -5.23 1.88
C ALA A 165 -14.70 -5.01 0.60
N GLY A 166 -15.27 -4.26 -0.35
CA GLY A 166 -14.50 -3.74 -1.46
C GLY A 166 -13.39 -2.83 -0.95
N ALA A 167 -12.20 -2.93 -1.51
CA ALA A 167 -11.06 -2.09 -1.16
C ALA A 167 -10.42 -1.55 -2.42
N SER A 168 -10.08 -0.27 -2.41
CA SER A 168 -9.37 0.35 -3.53
C SER A 168 -7.90 -0.06 -3.50
N ALA A 169 -7.28 -0.10 -4.68
CA ALA A 169 -5.83 -0.31 -4.77
C ALA A 169 -5.08 0.81 -4.06
N GLU A 170 -4.00 0.46 -3.37
CA GLU A 170 -3.08 1.43 -2.79
C GLU A 170 -1.77 1.41 -3.56
N SER A 171 -1.28 2.59 -3.95
CA SER A 171 0.04 2.72 -4.56
C SER A 171 1.13 2.28 -3.58
N ALA A 172 2.08 1.48 -4.08
CA ALA A 172 3.31 1.21 -3.36
C ALA A 172 4.11 2.50 -3.09
N GLY A 173 5.01 2.44 -2.12
CA GLY A 173 5.95 3.51 -1.83
C GLY A 173 6.81 3.87 -3.02
N VAL A 174 7.04 5.16 -3.21
CA VAL A 174 7.97 5.69 -4.21
C VAL A 174 9.21 6.19 -3.49
N PHE A 175 10.40 5.90 -4.03
CA PHE A 175 11.66 6.42 -3.50
C PHE A 175 11.68 7.94 -3.66
N ILE A 176 11.99 8.65 -2.58
CA ILE A 176 11.99 10.12 -2.58
C ILE A 176 13.36 10.74 -2.31
N GLY A 177 14.33 9.97 -1.83
CA GLY A 177 15.68 10.46 -1.55
C GLY A 177 16.33 9.76 -0.36
N ILE A 178 17.35 10.39 0.20
CA ILE A 178 18.17 9.82 1.28
C ILE A 178 18.14 10.75 2.49
N ALA A 179 17.93 10.21 3.68
CA ALA A 179 18.18 10.94 4.92
C ALA A 179 19.67 10.94 5.24
N GLN A 180 20.24 12.10 5.56
CA GLN A 180 21.61 12.17 6.09
C GLN A 180 21.60 12.05 7.61
N ARG A 181 22.46 11.19 8.17
CA ARG A 181 22.77 11.23 9.61
C ARG A 181 23.63 12.46 9.91
N THR A 182 23.18 13.31 10.82
CA THR A 182 23.93 14.51 11.23
C THR A 182 24.79 14.18 12.45
N MET A 183 25.86 14.97 12.69
CA MET A 183 26.74 14.79 13.86
C MET A 183 26.03 14.95 15.21
N PHE A 184 24.78 15.43 15.22
CA PHE A 184 23.98 15.69 16.41
C PHE A 184 22.83 14.71 16.57
N ASN A 185 22.58 13.85 15.57
CA ASN A 185 21.48 12.90 15.64
C ASN A 185 21.98 11.49 15.41
N ASP A 186 22.13 10.75 16.50
CA ASP A 186 22.57 9.36 16.46
C ASP A 186 21.47 8.40 16.02
N SER A 187 20.20 8.78 16.17
CA SER A 187 19.07 7.98 15.70
C SER A 187 17.87 8.86 15.35
N TYR A 188 17.09 8.46 14.37
CA TYR A 188 15.79 9.08 14.10
C TYR A 188 14.69 8.29 14.82
N LYS A 189 13.80 9.01 15.49
CA LYS A 189 12.59 8.44 16.10
C LYS A 189 11.38 8.71 15.23
N ALA A 190 10.41 7.81 15.28
CA ALA A 190 9.10 8.06 14.69
C ALA A 190 8.54 9.41 15.18
N GLY A 191 7.96 10.18 14.27
CA GLY A 191 7.46 11.55 14.51
C GLY A 191 8.49 12.65 14.34
N MET A 192 9.79 12.35 14.18
CA MET A 192 10.80 13.37 13.91
C MET A 192 10.75 13.86 12.46
N THR A 193 11.02 15.15 12.28
CA THR A 193 11.25 15.72 10.95
C THR A 193 12.61 15.28 10.41
N VAL A 194 12.62 14.80 9.17
CA VAL A 194 13.83 14.42 8.44
C VAL A 194 13.97 15.22 7.16
N ASN A 195 15.21 15.57 6.82
CA ASN A 195 15.55 16.21 5.56
C ASN A 195 15.77 15.13 4.49
N VAL A 196 15.12 15.30 3.35
CA VAL A 196 15.24 14.40 2.20
C VAL A 196 16.27 14.97 1.23
N LEU A 197 17.43 14.33 1.15
CA LEU A 197 18.48 14.67 0.20
C LEU A 197 18.14 14.07 -1.17
N LYS A 198 17.97 14.93 -2.18
CA LYS A 198 17.72 14.54 -3.58
C LYS A 198 18.89 14.80 -4.51
N LYS A 199 19.90 15.55 -4.06
CA LYS A 199 21.12 15.90 -4.78
C LYS A 199 22.27 16.10 -3.81
N GLY A 200 23.50 15.84 -4.26
CA GLY A 200 24.71 16.02 -3.45
C GLY A 200 25.42 14.71 -3.14
N ARG A 201 26.41 14.76 -2.23
CA ARG A 201 27.24 13.63 -1.85
C ARG A 201 27.01 13.20 -0.41
N ILE A 202 26.90 11.90 -0.20
CA ILE A 202 26.57 11.32 1.09
C ILE A 202 27.25 9.98 1.27
N TRP A 203 27.71 9.70 2.49
CA TRP A 203 28.20 8.38 2.87
C TRP A 203 27.04 7.45 3.17
N VAL A 204 26.98 6.31 2.50
CA VAL A 204 25.95 5.29 2.69
C VAL A 204 26.58 3.94 2.95
N ARG A 205 25.91 3.11 3.74
CA ARG A 205 26.33 1.71 3.92
C ARG A 205 25.85 0.87 2.74
N VAL A 206 26.74 0.07 2.17
CA VAL A 206 26.45 -0.73 0.97
C VAL A 206 26.18 -2.20 1.26
N LEU A 207 25.39 -2.81 0.38
CA LEU A 207 25.14 -4.23 0.26
C LEU A 207 25.82 -4.74 -1.01
N GLY A 208 26.74 -5.68 -0.82
CA GLY A 208 27.67 -6.12 -1.85
C GLY A 208 28.86 -5.16 -2.02
N GLU A 209 29.85 -5.64 -2.75
CA GLU A 209 30.98 -4.81 -3.19
C GLU A 209 30.47 -3.75 -4.20
N VAL A 210 30.96 -2.52 -4.04
CA VAL A 210 30.73 -1.43 -4.99
C VAL A 210 32.06 -0.80 -5.38
N VAL A 211 32.15 -0.35 -6.63
CA VAL A 211 33.32 0.34 -7.17
C VAL A 211 32.92 1.74 -7.61
N SER A 212 33.84 2.70 -7.52
CA SER A 212 33.64 4.05 -8.01
C SER A 212 33.25 4.04 -9.49
N GLY A 213 32.14 4.72 -9.80
CA GLY A 213 31.54 4.76 -11.13
C GLY A 213 30.33 3.85 -11.29
N ASP A 214 30.08 2.93 -10.35
CA ASP A 214 28.89 2.08 -10.37
C ASP A 214 27.62 2.90 -10.19
N ALA A 215 26.58 2.52 -10.93
CA ALA A 215 25.23 3.05 -10.74
C ALA A 215 24.68 2.58 -9.39
N ALA A 216 23.94 3.47 -8.71
CA ALA A 216 23.41 3.17 -7.39
C ALA A 216 21.92 2.80 -7.41
N TYR A 217 21.59 1.75 -6.67
CA TYR A 217 20.23 1.24 -6.48
C TYR A 217 19.93 1.10 -4.98
N VAL A 218 18.64 1.14 -4.62
CA VAL A 218 18.14 0.72 -3.30
C VAL A 218 17.53 -0.66 -3.44
N ASN A 219 18.04 -1.64 -2.71
CA ASN A 219 17.47 -3.00 -2.70
C ASN A 219 16.07 -2.98 -2.08
N ASN A 220 15.06 -3.49 -2.80
CA ASN A 220 13.66 -3.41 -2.37
C ASN A 220 13.33 -4.35 -1.19
N THR A 221 14.20 -5.32 -0.87
CA THR A 221 13.99 -6.27 0.24
C THR A 221 14.47 -5.72 1.58
N ASN A 222 15.67 -5.11 1.60
CA ASN A 222 16.30 -4.68 2.86
C ASN A 222 16.62 -3.18 2.90
N ASN A 223 16.26 -2.42 1.87
CA ASN A 223 16.45 -0.97 1.76
C ASN A 223 17.92 -0.52 1.82
N ALA A 224 18.87 -1.42 1.55
CA ALA A 224 20.29 -1.12 1.50
C ALA A 224 20.71 -0.60 0.12
N PHE A 225 21.79 0.18 0.07
CA PHE A 225 22.36 0.69 -1.18
C PHE A 225 23.22 -0.37 -1.84
N THR A 226 23.10 -0.55 -3.15
CA THR A 226 23.85 -1.57 -3.89
C THR A 226 24.15 -1.12 -5.32
N ALA A 227 25.15 -1.72 -5.94
CA ALA A 227 25.39 -1.62 -7.39
C ALA A 227 24.55 -2.61 -8.21
N THR A 228 23.83 -3.53 -7.55
CA THR A 228 23.00 -4.55 -8.21
C THR A 228 21.64 -3.97 -8.60
N SER A 229 21.29 -4.07 -9.88
CA SER A 229 20.00 -3.59 -10.41
C SER A 229 18.84 -4.57 -10.17
N THR A 230 19.12 -5.87 -10.05
CA THR A 230 18.11 -6.90 -9.79
C THR A 230 17.40 -6.61 -8.47
N ASP A 231 16.07 -6.54 -8.50
CA ASP A 231 15.20 -6.19 -7.37
C ASP A 231 15.58 -4.86 -6.67
N GLY A 232 16.22 -3.95 -7.42
CA GLY A 232 16.68 -2.66 -6.96
C GLY A 232 15.92 -1.50 -7.60
N THR A 233 15.50 -0.53 -6.79
CA THR A 233 15.01 0.76 -7.27
C THR A 233 16.19 1.66 -7.64
N ALA A 234 16.28 2.06 -8.90
CA ALA A 234 17.35 2.93 -9.38
C ALA A 234 17.29 4.32 -8.72
N ILE A 235 18.43 4.79 -8.23
CA ILE A 235 18.59 6.17 -7.77
C ILE A 235 18.93 7.00 -9.01
N VAL A 236 17.98 7.82 -9.48
CA VAL A 236 18.18 8.64 -10.67
C VAL A 236 19.35 9.61 -10.45
N GLY A 237 20.37 9.53 -11.32
CA GLY A 237 21.61 10.31 -11.17
C GLY A 237 22.52 9.84 -10.03
N GLY A 238 22.23 8.68 -9.42
CA GLY A 238 22.99 8.06 -8.35
C GLY A 238 24.23 7.31 -8.86
N THR A 239 25.41 7.67 -8.36
CA THR A 239 26.67 7.00 -8.72
C THR A 239 27.61 6.94 -7.53
N PHE A 240 28.19 5.77 -7.26
CA PHE A 240 29.21 5.63 -6.22
C PHE A 240 30.52 6.33 -6.65
N LYS A 241 31.16 7.02 -5.71
CA LYS A 241 32.40 7.80 -5.90
C LYS A 241 33.60 7.22 -5.16
N SER A 242 33.37 6.19 -4.35
CA SER A 242 34.41 5.44 -3.66
C SER A 242 34.11 3.96 -3.71
N ASP A 243 35.15 3.16 -3.59
CA ASP A 243 35.05 1.72 -3.49
C ASP A 243 34.68 1.33 -2.05
N ALA A 244 33.87 0.29 -1.89
CA ALA A 244 33.60 -0.31 -0.58
C ALA A 244 33.26 -1.79 -0.70
N ALA A 245 33.73 -2.57 0.27
CA ALA A 245 33.30 -3.95 0.45
C ALA A 245 31.88 -4.01 1.04
N ASP A 246 31.25 -5.19 0.99
CA ASP A 246 29.94 -5.44 1.59
C ASP A 246 29.89 -5.00 3.07
N GLY A 247 28.84 -4.26 3.43
CA GLY A 247 28.65 -3.67 4.75
C GLY A 247 29.52 -2.44 5.06
N GLY A 248 30.42 -2.05 4.14
CA GLY A 248 31.26 -0.85 4.24
C GLY A 248 30.51 0.44 3.92
N LEU A 249 31.18 1.59 4.14
CA LEU A 249 30.67 2.91 3.76
C LEU A 249 31.25 3.31 2.40
N ALA A 250 30.38 3.69 1.47
CA ALA A 250 30.76 4.28 0.18
C ALA A 250 30.20 5.71 0.07
N GLU A 251 30.95 6.59 -0.59
CA GLU A 251 30.46 7.91 -0.99
C GLU A 251 29.54 7.75 -2.21
N LEU A 252 28.30 8.21 -2.09
CA LEU A 252 27.29 8.22 -3.13
C LEU A 252 27.00 9.66 -3.55
N GLU A 253 27.08 9.95 -4.84
CA GLU A 253 26.63 11.21 -5.44
C GLU A 253 25.25 11.03 -6.08
N ILE A 254 24.38 12.02 -5.91
CA ILE A 254 23.11 12.15 -6.63
C ILE A 254 23.14 13.47 -7.42
N ALA A 255 23.02 13.40 -8.75
CA ALA A 255 23.16 14.53 -9.68
C ALA A 255 21.91 15.41 -9.87
#